data_AF-A0A7S2EMH4-F1
#
_entry.id   AF-A0A7S2EMH4-F1
#
_cell.length_a   1.000
_cell.length_b   1.000
_cell.length_c   1.000
_cell.angle_alpha   90.00
_cell.angle_beta   90.00
_cell.angle_gamma   90.00
#
_symmetry.space_group_name_H-M   'P 1'
#
loop_
_entity.id
_entity.type
_entity.pdbx_description
1 polymer ?
#
loop_
_entity_poly.entity_id
_entity_poly.type
_entity_poly.pdbx_seq_one_letter_code
_entity_poly.pdbx_strand_id
1 'polypeptide(L)'
;MGVVLSLPPVIRGRGAPYLPTFRRGLESMFRDVRMQPSIAKGLENGAHLSFVDLGSGDGRVVFRAAREKIFRKCIGFEINPVLHAWASCRRLIQAPKYWSTTQFGLCDLWKVDLGDIDCVAIYGLQPIMKDLGAKMQAEMKPGAIVVSNVFTIPGWKPAVSSAEGVHIYRVPECWE
;
A
#
# COMPACT_ATOMS: atom_id res chain seq x y z
N MET A 1 -11.26 -15.53 13.67
CA MET A 1 -10.14 -15.11 14.53
C MET A 1 -9.42 -13.83 14.07
N GLY A 2 -9.89 -13.08 13.05
CA GLY A 2 -9.18 -11.88 12.54
C GLY A 2 -9.57 -10.53 13.18
N VAL A 3 -10.76 -10.41 13.78
CA VAL A 3 -11.30 -9.13 14.26
C VAL A 3 -10.69 -8.66 15.58
N VAL A 4 -10.32 -9.59 16.48
CA VAL A 4 -9.97 -9.29 17.88
C VAL A 4 -8.67 -8.49 18.02
N LEU A 5 -7.71 -8.63 17.10
CA LEU A 5 -6.39 -8.02 17.23
C LEU A 5 -6.36 -6.50 16.99
N SER A 6 -7.45 -5.92 16.46
CA SER A 6 -7.45 -4.55 15.91
C SER A 6 -8.22 -3.52 16.76
N LEU A 7 -8.80 -3.94 17.88
CA LEU A 7 -9.82 -3.15 18.57
C LEU A 7 -9.37 -1.75 19.03
N PRO A 8 -8.21 -1.55 19.70
CA PRO A 8 -7.90 -0.23 20.28
C PRO A 8 -7.63 0.88 19.23
N PRO A 9 -6.86 0.66 18.14
CA PRO A 9 -6.68 1.67 17.09
C PRO A 9 -7.95 1.92 16.27
N VAL A 10 -8.73 0.87 16.00
CA VAL A 10 -10.00 0.96 15.25
C VAL A 10 -11.03 1.80 16.01
N ILE A 11 -11.18 1.54 17.32
CA ILE A 11 -12.10 2.30 18.18
C ILE A 11 -11.73 3.79 18.23
N ARG A 12 -10.45 4.13 18.07
CA ARG A 12 -9.96 5.51 18.05
C ARG A 12 -9.98 6.16 16.66
N GLY A 13 -10.53 5.48 15.63
CA GLY A 13 -10.56 5.98 14.26
C GLY A 13 -9.17 6.08 13.59
N ARG A 14 -8.15 5.43 14.16
CA ARG A 14 -6.76 5.49 13.68
C ARG A 14 -6.34 4.26 12.88
N GLY A 15 -7.27 3.37 12.55
CA GLY A 15 -6.97 2.14 11.81
C GLY A 15 -8.22 1.35 11.43
N ALA A 16 -8.00 0.21 10.78
CA ALA A 16 -9.01 -0.71 10.30
C ALA A 16 -8.89 -2.09 10.98
N PRO A 17 -9.99 -2.87 11.09
CA PRO A 17 -9.87 -4.26 11.44
C PRO A 17 -9.00 -5.02 10.46
N TYR A 18 -8.23 -5.98 10.97
CA TYR A 18 -7.37 -6.77 10.10
C TYR A 18 -8.19 -7.70 9.20
N LEU A 19 -8.21 -7.37 7.92
CA LEU A 19 -8.75 -8.18 6.84
C LEU A 19 -7.71 -8.21 5.72
N PRO A 20 -7.10 -9.35 5.42
CA PRO A 20 -6.07 -9.38 4.40
C PRO A 20 -6.62 -9.18 2.99
N THR A 21 -5.79 -8.63 2.10
CA THR A 21 -6.03 -8.73 0.66
C THR A 21 -5.96 -10.20 0.23
N PHE A 22 -7.03 -10.68 -0.41
CA PHE A 22 -7.12 -12.04 -0.92
C PHE A 22 -6.29 -12.21 -2.20
N ARG A 23 -5.97 -13.47 -2.53
CA ARG A 23 -5.07 -13.82 -3.64
C ARG A 23 -5.47 -13.19 -4.98
N ARG A 24 -6.76 -13.25 -5.35
CA ARG A 24 -7.26 -12.66 -6.60
C ARG A 24 -7.07 -11.14 -6.63
N GLY A 25 -7.37 -10.46 -5.52
CA GLY A 25 -7.12 -9.02 -5.38
C GLY A 25 -5.64 -8.68 -5.48
N LEU A 26 -4.75 -9.45 -4.85
CA LEU A 26 -3.29 -9.28 -4.98
C LEU A 26 -2.81 -9.49 -6.42
N GLU A 27 -3.31 -10.50 -7.12
CA GLU A 27 -2.94 -10.78 -8.50
C GLU A 27 -3.41 -9.67 -9.44
N SER A 28 -4.66 -9.23 -9.29
CA SER A 28 -5.25 -8.10 -10.03
C SER A 28 -4.47 -6.81 -9.76
N MET A 29 -4.18 -6.51 -8.50
CA MET A 29 -3.40 -5.35 -8.07
C MET A 29 -2.06 -5.23 -8.79
N PHE A 30 -1.21 -6.25 -8.69
CA PHE A 30 0.11 -6.14 -9.28
C PHE A 30 0.12 -6.34 -10.80
N ARG A 31 -0.90 -6.97 -11.38
CA ARG A 31 -1.12 -6.91 -12.83
C ARG A 31 -1.34 -5.46 -13.26
N ASP A 32 -2.24 -4.75 -12.60
CA ASP A 32 -2.64 -3.41 -13.02
C ASP A 32 -1.56 -2.36 -12.69
N VAL A 33 -0.80 -2.54 -11.59
CA VAL A 33 0.37 -1.72 -11.25
C VAL A 33 1.45 -1.81 -12.33
N ARG A 34 1.76 -3.01 -12.83
CA ARG A 34 2.78 -3.19 -13.90
C ARG A 34 2.42 -2.45 -15.18
N MET A 35 1.13 -2.30 -15.45
CA MET A 35 0.64 -1.65 -16.67
C MET A 35 0.61 -0.12 -16.57
N GLN A 36 1.03 0.46 -15.44
CA GLN A 36 1.01 1.92 -15.28
C GLN A 36 2.17 2.58 -16.04
N PRO A 37 1.90 3.65 -16.82
CA PRO A 37 2.93 4.32 -17.63
C PRO A 37 4.10 4.85 -16.81
N SER A 38 3.86 5.39 -15.60
CA SER A 38 4.92 5.90 -14.74
C SER A 38 5.86 4.81 -14.22
N ILE A 39 5.33 3.61 -13.95
CA ILE A 39 6.12 2.43 -13.58
C ILE A 39 6.98 1.99 -14.77
N ALA A 40 6.39 1.84 -15.96
CA ALA A 40 7.13 1.46 -17.17
C ALA A 40 8.26 2.46 -17.49
N LYS A 41 7.94 3.75 -17.53
CA LYS A 41 8.91 4.83 -17.76
C LYS A 41 10.01 4.87 -16.69
N GLY A 42 9.66 4.63 -15.42
CA GLY A 42 10.63 4.53 -14.34
C GLY A 42 11.63 3.40 -14.57
N LEU A 43 11.15 2.22 -14.96
CA LEU A 43 12.00 1.07 -15.25
C LEU A 43 12.90 1.28 -16.48
N GLU A 44 12.37 1.86 -17.56
CA GLU A 44 13.14 2.20 -18.76
C GLU A 44 14.30 3.16 -18.45
N ASN A 45 14.07 4.12 -17.55
CA ASN A 45 15.08 5.07 -17.10
C ASN A 45 16.02 4.51 -16.03
N GLY A 46 15.90 3.23 -15.67
CA GLY A 46 16.71 2.61 -14.61
C GLY A 46 16.40 3.11 -13.20
N ALA A 47 15.23 3.73 -12.99
CA ALA A 47 14.86 4.32 -11.71
C ALA A 47 14.70 3.26 -10.61
N HIS A 48 14.98 3.67 -9.38
CA HIS A 48 14.82 2.84 -8.19
C HIS A 48 13.44 3.08 -7.56
N LEU A 49 12.42 2.40 -8.06
CA LEU A 49 11.05 2.61 -7.60
C LEU A 49 10.83 2.11 -6.16
N SER A 50 10.00 2.85 -5.43
CA SER A 50 9.62 2.59 -4.05
C SER A 50 8.13 2.24 -3.94
N PHE A 51 7.83 1.33 -3.01
CA PHE A 51 6.49 0.86 -2.71
C PHE A 51 6.22 0.96 -1.21
N VAL A 52 5.06 1.51 -0.84
CA VAL A 52 4.59 1.60 0.55
C VAL A 52 3.22 0.97 0.67
N ASP A 53 3.03 0.15 1.71
CA ASP A 53 1.74 -0.41 2.11
C ASP A 53 1.32 0.20 3.45
N LEU A 54 0.24 0.99 3.44
CA LEU A 54 -0.31 1.65 4.62
C LEU A 54 -1.34 0.72 5.29
N GLY A 55 -1.05 0.25 6.51
CA GLY A 55 -1.85 -0.78 7.16
C GLY A 55 -1.49 -2.18 6.70
N SER A 56 -0.18 -2.49 6.73
CA SER A 56 0.37 -3.66 6.03
C SER A 56 -0.01 -5.04 6.60
N GLY A 57 -0.59 -5.11 7.80
CA GLY A 57 -1.07 -6.36 8.39
C GLY A 57 0.00 -7.44 8.48
N ASP A 58 -0.22 -8.59 7.83
CA ASP A 58 0.75 -9.71 7.80
C ASP A 58 1.89 -9.53 6.76
N GLY A 59 1.97 -8.36 6.14
CA GLY A 59 2.96 -7.96 5.17
C GLY A 59 2.82 -8.59 3.79
N ARG A 60 1.72 -9.32 3.50
CA ARG A 60 1.57 -10.04 2.23
C ARG A 60 1.68 -9.17 0.99
N VAL A 61 1.18 -7.94 1.04
CA VAL A 61 1.21 -7.00 -0.10
C VAL A 61 2.66 -6.55 -0.33
N VAL A 62 3.38 -6.17 0.73
CA VAL A 62 4.80 -5.81 0.69
C VAL A 62 5.67 -6.94 0.13
N PHE A 63 5.47 -8.18 0.58
CA PHE A 63 6.19 -9.33 0.03
C PHE A 63 5.83 -9.57 -1.44
N ARG A 64 4.57 -9.38 -1.81
CA ARG A 64 4.13 -9.52 -3.20
C ARG A 64 4.75 -8.44 -4.09
N ALA A 65 4.86 -7.21 -3.61
CA ALA A 65 5.55 -6.10 -4.28
C ALA A 65 7.03 -6.39 -4.49
N ALA A 66 7.74 -6.86 -3.46
CA ALA A 66 9.15 -7.23 -3.58
C ALA A 66 9.37 -8.37 -4.60
N ARG A 67 8.39 -9.28 -4.75
CA ARG A 67 8.43 -10.35 -5.76
C ARG A 67 8.27 -9.86 -7.19
N GLU A 68 7.74 -8.66 -7.41
CA GLU A 68 7.60 -8.07 -8.74
C GLU A 68 8.94 -7.70 -9.36
N LYS A 69 9.98 -7.50 -8.55
CA LYS A 69 11.30 -7.03 -8.99
C LYS A 69 11.30 -5.67 -9.72
N ILE A 70 10.18 -4.95 -9.71
CA ILE A 70 10.06 -3.58 -10.21
C ILE A 70 10.36 -2.53 -9.13
N PHE A 71 10.21 -2.89 -7.86
CA PHE A 71 10.47 -2.03 -6.71
C PHE A 71 11.78 -2.43 -6.04
N ARG A 72 12.65 -1.45 -5.76
CA ARG A 72 13.89 -1.66 -5.00
C ARG A 72 13.72 -1.51 -3.50
N LYS A 73 12.67 -0.80 -3.07
CA LYS A 73 12.32 -0.60 -1.65
C LYS A 73 10.82 -0.79 -1.46
N CYS A 74 10.44 -1.76 -0.65
CA CYS A 74 9.06 -2.06 -0.29
C CYS A 74 8.91 -1.98 1.24
N ILE A 75 8.07 -1.07 1.73
CA ILE A 75 7.90 -0.83 3.17
C ILE A 75 6.44 -1.06 3.55
N GLY A 76 6.21 -1.84 4.61
CA GLY A 76 4.90 -1.93 5.26
C GLY A 76 4.87 -1.14 6.55
N PHE A 77 3.88 -0.28 6.71
CA PHE A 77 3.61 0.38 7.99
C PHE A 77 2.37 -0.21 8.63
N GLU A 78 2.48 -0.58 9.90
CA GLU A 78 1.40 -1.19 10.68
C GLU A 78 1.36 -0.57 12.06
N ILE A 79 0.17 -0.27 12.56
CA ILE A 79 -0.03 0.34 13.89
C ILE A 79 -0.17 -0.73 14.98
N ASN A 80 -0.59 -1.94 14.61
CA ASN A 80 -0.75 -3.06 15.51
C ASN A 80 0.61 -3.76 15.76
N PRO A 81 1.14 -3.72 16.99
CA PRO A 81 2.44 -4.32 17.31
C PRO A 81 2.47 -5.84 17.09
N VAL A 82 1.33 -6.54 17.23
CA VAL A 82 1.27 -8.00 17.01
C VAL A 82 1.38 -8.35 15.53
N LEU A 83 0.69 -7.62 14.66
CA LEU A 83 0.75 -7.82 13.21
C LEU A 83 2.12 -7.37 12.66
N HIS A 84 2.66 -6.25 13.16
CA HIS A 84 4.02 -5.82 12.84
C HIS A 84 5.06 -6.87 13.22
N ALA A 85 4.98 -7.43 14.43
CA ALA A 85 5.86 -8.51 14.86
C ALA A 85 5.71 -9.75 13.97
N TRP A 86 4.48 -10.12 13.61
CA TRP A 86 4.22 -11.24 12.69
C TRP A 86 4.88 -11.03 11.31
N ALA A 87 4.68 -9.86 10.69
CA ALA A 87 5.28 -9.52 9.40
C ALA A 87 6.82 -9.49 9.47
N SER A 88 7.37 -8.95 10.57
CA SER A 88 8.81 -8.89 10.83
C SER A 88 9.43 -10.28 11.01
N CYS A 89 8.80 -11.16 11.80
CA CYS A 89 9.23 -12.54 11.97
C CYS A 89 9.14 -13.32 10.66
N ARG A 90 8.05 -13.13 9.90
CA ARG A 90 7.88 -13.73 8.57
C ARG A 90 8.99 -13.30 7.60
N ARG A 91 9.41 -12.03 7.64
CA ARG A 91 10.55 -11.52 6.86
C ARG A 91 11.83 -12.28 7.20
N LEU A 92 12.13 -12.46 8.49
CA LEU A 92 13.33 -13.17 8.94
C LEU A 92 13.34 -14.64 8.49
N ILE A 93 12.20 -15.34 8.57
CA ILE A 93 12.16 -16.78 8.31
C ILE A 93 12.04 -17.11 6.81
N GLN A 94 11.17 -16.41 6.09
CA GLN A 94 10.71 -16.86 4.75
C GLN A 94 11.36 -16.09 3.60
N ALA A 95 12.05 -14.99 3.90
CA ALA A 95 12.42 -14.01 2.90
C ALA A 95 13.89 -13.53 2.94
N PRO A 96 14.93 -14.36 3.19
CA PRO A 96 16.33 -13.92 3.07
C PRO A 96 16.61 -13.19 1.74
N LYS A 97 16.07 -13.74 0.64
CA LYS A 97 16.16 -13.14 -0.69
C LYS A 97 15.47 -11.77 -0.87
N TYR A 98 14.61 -11.36 0.05
CA TYR A 98 13.90 -10.09 0.02
C TYR A 98 14.27 -9.17 1.19
N TRP A 99 15.28 -9.51 2.01
CA TRP A 99 15.69 -8.68 3.14
C TRP A 99 16.21 -7.30 2.73
N SER A 100 16.92 -7.23 1.60
CA SER A 100 17.43 -5.99 1.02
C SER A 100 16.32 -5.10 0.43
N THR A 101 15.18 -5.69 0.08
CA THR A 101 14.07 -4.99 -0.58
C THR A 101 12.92 -4.67 0.37
N THR A 102 12.71 -5.46 1.42
CA THR A 102 11.53 -5.34 2.31
C THR A 102 11.88 -4.79 3.68
N GLN A 103 11.03 -3.91 4.21
CA GLN A 103 11.11 -3.35 5.56
C GLN A 103 9.69 -3.26 6.18
N PHE A 104 9.61 -3.35 7.52
CA PHE A 104 8.35 -3.23 8.25
C PHE A 104 8.51 -2.27 9.44
N GLY A 105 7.70 -1.21 9.47
CA GLY A 105 7.70 -0.20 10.52
C GLY A 105 6.44 -0.28 11.38
N LEU A 106 6.62 -0.26 12.71
CA LEU A 106 5.53 -0.05 13.66
C LEU A 106 5.24 1.46 13.72
N CYS A 107 4.28 1.92 12.91
CA CYS A 107 4.01 3.33 12.73
C CYS A 107 2.53 3.58 12.49
N ASP A 108 2.07 4.75 12.93
CA ASP A 108 0.78 5.28 12.52
C ASP A 108 0.86 5.76 11.07
N LEU A 109 -0.01 5.24 10.20
CA LEU A 109 -0.03 5.56 8.77
C LEU A 109 -0.17 7.07 8.50
N TRP A 110 -0.79 7.82 9.41
CA TRP A 110 -0.98 9.27 9.25
C TRP A 110 0.34 10.04 9.35
N LYS A 111 1.35 9.46 9.99
CA LYS A 111 2.67 10.05 10.22
C LYS A 111 3.72 9.62 9.20
N VAL A 112 3.37 8.73 8.28
CA VAL A 112 4.27 8.26 7.23
C VAL A 112 4.42 9.37 6.20
N ASP A 113 5.65 9.74 5.87
CA ASP A 113 5.95 10.66 4.77
C ASP A 113 5.82 9.94 3.42
N LEU A 114 5.00 10.51 2.55
CA LEU A 114 4.71 9.96 1.21
C LEU A 114 5.39 10.73 0.07
N GLY A 115 6.16 11.78 0.37
CA GLY A 115 6.72 12.71 -0.63
C GLY A 115 7.53 12.05 -1.73
N ASP A 116 8.41 11.13 -1.36
CA ASP A 116 9.31 10.46 -2.31
C ASP A 116 8.80 9.10 -2.80
N ILE A 117 7.57 8.72 -2.47
CA ILE A 117 7.05 7.37 -2.74
C ILE A 117 6.45 7.26 -4.14
N ASP A 118 6.82 6.23 -4.89
CA ASP A 118 6.35 6.01 -6.28
C ASP A 118 5.02 5.26 -6.35
N CYS A 119 4.79 4.32 -5.43
CA CYS A 119 3.56 3.53 -5.37
C CYS A 119 3.11 3.34 -3.93
N VAL A 120 1.90 3.80 -3.61
CA VAL A 120 1.27 3.60 -2.29
C VAL A 120 0.10 2.65 -2.44
N ALA A 121 0.05 1.61 -1.62
CA ALA A 121 -1.09 0.73 -1.48
C ALA A 121 -1.82 0.98 -0.16
N ILE A 122 -3.15 0.90 -0.20
CA ILE A 122 -4.01 1.04 0.97
C ILE A 122 -5.19 0.08 0.89
N TYR A 123 -5.44 -0.64 1.99
CA TYR A 123 -6.71 -1.30 2.25
C TYR A 123 -7.30 -0.78 3.56
N GLY A 124 -7.91 0.41 3.49
CA GLY A 124 -8.43 1.14 4.63
C GLY A 124 -9.88 0.78 4.97
N LEU A 125 -10.62 1.79 5.44
CA LEU A 125 -12.08 1.74 5.60
C LEU A 125 -12.68 2.99 4.99
N GLN A 126 -13.91 2.88 4.49
CA GLN A 126 -14.64 4.01 3.89
C GLN A 126 -14.59 5.33 4.71
N PRO A 127 -14.72 5.34 6.05
CA PRO A 127 -14.68 6.58 6.83
C PRO A 127 -13.34 7.32 6.79
N ILE A 128 -12.22 6.62 6.58
CA ILE A 128 -10.88 7.22 6.59
C ILE A 128 -10.36 7.56 5.18
N MET A 129 -11.03 7.07 4.12
CA MET A 129 -10.53 7.24 2.74
C MET A 129 -10.49 8.71 2.30
N LYS A 130 -11.41 9.55 2.79
CA LYS A 130 -11.42 10.99 2.47
C LYS A 130 -10.18 11.70 3.03
N ASP A 131 -9.88 11.46 4.31
CA ASP A 131 -8.75 12.09 4.98
C ASP A 131 -7.42 11.54 4.44
N LEU A 132 -7.37 10.25 4.08
CA LEU A 132 -6.23 9.66 3.39
C LEU A 132 -6.00 10.30 2.02
N GLY A 133 -7.07 10.54 1.27
CA GLY A 133 -7.00 11.29 0.01
C GLY A 133 -6.39 12.68 0.22
N ALA A 134 -6.87 13.44 1.21
CA ALA A 134 -6.32 14.76 1.52
C ALA A 134 -4.83 14.72 1.89
N LYS A 135 -4.39 13.74 2.70
CA LYS A 135 -2.98 13.52 3.02
C LYS A 135 -2.15 13.23 1.76
N MET A 136 -2.60 12.29 0.94
CA MET A 136 -1.88 11.89 -0.28
C MET A 136 -1.80 13.04 -1.29
N GLN A 137 -2.86 13.84 -1.43
CA GLN A 137 -2.87 15.03 -2.27
C GLN A 137 -1.86 16.08 -1.80
N ALA A 138 -1.69 16.24 -0.49
CA ALA A 138 -0.76 17.22 0.08
C ALA A 138 0.70 16.79 -0.02
N GLU A 139 0.99 15.48 -0.01
CA GLU A 139 2.35 14.97 0.14
C GLU A 139 2.91 14.35 -1.15
N MET A 140 2.11 13.62 -1.94
CA MET A 140 2.66 12.77 -3.00
C MET A 140 3.16 13.55 -4.21
N LYS A 141 4.33 13.14 -4.73
CA LYS A 141 4.92 13.70 -5.94
C LYS A 141 4.13 13.37 -7.22
N PRO A 142 4.15 14.26 -8.23
CA PRO A 142 3.65 13.96 -9.57
C PRO A 142 4.27 12.68 -10.16
N GLY A 143 3.46 11.89 -10.86
CA GLY A 143 3.84 10.61 -11.45
C GLY A 143 3.75 9.40 -10.50
N ALA A 144 3.57 9.63 -9.20
CA ALA A 144 3.28 8.56 -8.26
C ALA A 144 1.90 7.94 -8.55
N ILE A 145 1.70 6.71 -8.08
CA ILE A 145 0.41 6.01 -8.17
C ILE A 145 -0.10 5.60 -6.79
N VAL A 146 -1.41 5.68 -6.62
CA VAL A 146 -2.10 5.16 -5.43
C VAL A 146 -2.95 3.97 -5.84
N VAL A 147 -2.83 2.89 -5.09
CA VAL A 147 -3.60 1.66 -5.26
C VAL A 147 -4.49 1.49 -4.05
N SER A 148 -5.81 1.56 -4.25
CA SER A 148 -6.79 1.30 -3.21
C SER A 148 -7.47 -0.04 -3.42
N ASN A 149 -7.57 -0.84 -2.36
CA ASN A 149 -8.26 -2.12 -2.36
C ASN A 149 -9.67 -1.98 -1.76
N VAL A 150 -10.68 -2.43 -2.51
CA VAL A 150 -12.13 -2.43 -2.22
C VAL A 150 -12.78 -1.05 -2.11
N PHE A 151 -12.16 -0.09 -1.42
CA PHE A 151 -12.72 1.23 -1.18
C PHE A 151 -12.16 2.27 -2.15
N THR A 152 -13.01 3.15 -2.68
CA THR A 152 -12.56 4.28 -3.48
C THR A 152 -12.15 5.46 -2.60
N ILE A 153 -11.30 6.34 -3.11
CA ILE A 153 -10.98 7.64 -2.49
C ILE A 153 -12.06 8.65 -2.94
N PRO A 154 -12.87 9.21 -2.01
CA PRO A 154 -13.92 10.14 -2.37
C PRO A 154 -13.40 11.38 -3.09
N GLY A 155 -14.06 11.76 -4.19
CA GLY A 155 -13.68 12.91 -5.01
C GLY A 155 -12.57 12.62 -6.02
N TRP A 156 -11.90 11.46 -5.95
CA TRP A 156 -10.86 11.10 -6.90
C TRP A 156 -11.40 10.22 -8.03
N LYS A 157 -10.88 10.42 -9.24
CA LYS A 157 -11.18 9.62 -10.43
C LYS A 157 -10.13 8.53 -10.64
N PRO A 158 -10.48 7.24 -10.51
CA PRO A 158 -9.53 6.17 -10.77
C PRO A 158 -9.23 6.06 -12.27
N ALA A 159 -7.96 5.85 -12.61
CA ALA A 159 -7.51 5.54 -13.97
C ALA A 159 -7.81 4.07 -14.35
N VAL A 160 -7.84 3.18 -13.36
CA VAL A 160 -8.20 1.76 -13.52
C VAL A 160 -9.10 1.35 -12.37
N SER A 161 -10.15 0.58 -12.65
CA SER A 161 -10.96 -0.11 -11.64
C SER A 161 -11.21 -1.55 -12.10
N SER A 162 -10.76 -2.52 -11.32
CA SER A 162 -10.88 -3.94 -11.64
C SER A 162 -12.13 -4.57 -11.03
N ALA A 163 -12.56 -5.71 -11.57
CA ALA A 163 -13.68 -6.49 -11.02
C ALA A 163 -13.38 -7.03 -9.62
N GLU A 164 -12.11 -7.17 -9.24
CA GLU A 164 -11.69 -7.57 -7.89
C GLU A 164 -11.71 -6.41 -6.87
N GLY A 165 -12.15 -5.22 -7.28
CA GLY A 165 -12.23 -4.04 -6.42
C GLY A 165 -10.89 -3.33 -6.24
N VAL A 166 -9.93 -3.49 -7.16
CA VAL A 166 -8.69 -2.71 -7.12
C VAL A 166 -8.87 -1.43 -7.93
N HIS A 167 -8.53 -0.30 -7.33
CA HIS A 167 -8.60 1.02 -7.95
C HIS A 167 -7.20 1.63 -8.02
N ILE A 168 -6.78 2.08 -9.20
CA ILE A 168 -5.50 2.79 -9.38
C ILE A 168 -5.77 4.25 -9.72
N TYR A 169 -5.09 5.14 -9.01
CA TYR A 169 -5.13 6.57 -9.17
C TYR A 169 -3.74 7.07 -9.57
N ARG A 170 -3.68 8.06 -10.48
CA ARG A 170 -2.44 8.66 -10.97
C ARG A 170 -2.34 10.08 -10.44
N VAL A 171 -1.20 10.41 -9.84
CA VAL A 171 -0.96 11.71 -9.23
C VAL A 171 -0.37 12.66 -10.28
N PRO A 172 -0.93 13.87 -10.49
CA PRO A 172 -2.11 14.45 -9.81
C PRO A 172 -3.45 14.27 -10.55
N GLU A 173 -3.47 13.62 -11.72
CA GLU A 173 -4.63 13.62 -12.64
C GLU A 173 -5.93 13.04 -12.06
N CYS A 174 -5.84 12.32 -10.94
CA CYS A 174 -6.99 11.75 -10.27
C CYS A 174 -7.80 12.74 -9.41
N TRP A 175 -7.31 13.95 -9.11
CA TRP A 175 -8.05 14.95 -8.32
C TRP A 175 -8.03 16.36 -8.92
N GLU A 176 -7.41 16.52 -10.08
CA GLU A 176 -7.46 17.75 -10.87
C GLU A 176 -8.72 17.84 -11.73
#